data_AF-A0A5D0N2U5-F1
#
_entry.id   AF-A0A5D0N2U5-F1
#
_cell.length_a   1.000
_cell.length_b   1.000
_cell.length_c   1.000
_cell.angle_alpha   90.00
_cell.angle_beta   90.00
_cell.angle_gamma   90.00
#
_symmetry.space_group_name_H-M   'P 1'
#
loop_
_entity.id
_entity.type
_entity.pdbx_description
1 polymer ?
#
loop_
_entity_poly.entity_id
_entity_poly.type
_entity_poly.pdbx_seq_one_letter_code
_entity_poly.pdbx_strand_id
1 'polypeptide(L)'
;MAALVDQGRARPAAAGGWQLPAADDGDDGNGRSAQDDGDAGLVAAAAELVVSTQFGSTSMLQRKLRVGFAKATALMDRLQALGVVGPAEGSQARKVLTGPHDLDRVLAEIRGH
;
A
#
# COMPACT_ATOMS: atom_id res chain seq x y z
N MET A 1 -41.93 -16.41 49.88
CA MET A 1 -41.51 -16.17 48.48
C MET A 1 -40.14 -15.53 48.49
N ALA A 2 -39.19 -16.14 47.77
CA ALA A 2 -37.87 -15.64 47.31
C ALA A 2 -36.92 -14.99 48.36
N ALA A 3 -35.93 -15.73 48.87
CA ALA A 3 -34.53 -15.79 48.37
C ALA A 3 -33.74 -14.49 48.67
N LEU A 4 -32.90 -14.39 49.72
CA LEU A 4 -31.66 -15.12 50.05
C LEU A 4 -30.45 -14.63 49.21
N VAL A 5 -29.46 -14.03 49.92
CA VAL A 5 -28.00 -13.98 49.62
C VAL A 5 -27.61 -13.14 48.38
N ASP A 6 -26.56 -12.32 48.31
CA ASP A 6 -25.27 -12.20 49.00
C ASP A 6 -24.77 -10.75 48.73
N GLN A 7 -24.32 -9.98 49.73
CA GLN A 7 -22.90 -9.67 50.01
C GLN A 7 -21.96 -9.52 48.81
N GLY A 8 -21.08 -8.51 48.89
CA GLY A 8 -19.75 -8.63 48.28
C GLY A 8 -19.29 -7.43 47.45
N ARG A 9 -18.61 -6.51 48.13
CA ARG A 9 -17.43 -5.75 47.68
C ARG A 9 -17.08 -5.80 46.17
N ALA A 10 -16.94 -4.62 45.56
CA ALA A 10 -15.62 -4.00 45.33
C ALA A 10 -15.74 -2.72 44.48
N ARG A 11 -15.08 -1.65 44.94
CA ARG A 11 -14.46 -0.60 44.10
C ARG A 11 -12.94 -0.92 44.05
N PRO A 12 -12.06 -0.29 43.23
CA PRO A 12 -12.20 0.44 41.96
C PRO A 12 -11.03 0.15 40.94
N ALA A 13 -11.01 0.93 39.84
CA ALA A 13 -9.85 1.51 39.13
C ALA A 13 -8.96 0.67 38.16
N ALA A 14 -9.09 0.97 36.87
CA ALA A 14 -7.97 1.14 35.92
C ALA A 14 -8.46 2.14 34.84
N ALA A 15 -7.95 3.37 34.72
CA ALA A 15 -6.60 3.74 34.31
C ALA A 15 -6.27 3.21 32.91
N GLY A 16 -6.09 4.13 31.97
CA GLY A 16 -5.57 3.85 30.64
C GLY A 16 -6.49 4.36 29.53
N GLY A 17 -6.34 5.64 29.18
CA GLY A 17 -6.92 6.18 27.97
C GLY A 17 -6.40 5.39 26.77
N TRP A 18 -7.27 4.58 26.17
CA TRP A 18 -7.10 4.14 24.79
C TRP A 18 -7.52 5.30 23.90
N GLN A 19 -6.75 6.39 23.95
CA GLN A 19 -6.71 7.32 22.85
C GLN A 19 -6.04 6.54 21.72
N LEU A 20 -6.85 5.83 20.93
CA LEU A 20 -6.43 5.42 19.60
C LEU A 20 -5.89 6.70 18.95
N PRO A 21 -4.60 6.76 18.52
CA PRO A 21 -4.22 7.84 17.64
C PRO A 21 -5.20 7.75 16.47
N ALA A 22 -5.84 8.88 16.14
CA ALA A 22 -6.59 8.97 14.90
C ALA A 22 -5.71 8.33 13.84
N ALA A 23 -6.25 7.33 13.14
CA ALA A 23 -5.60 6.86 11.94
C ALA A 23 -5.28 8.13 11.16
N ASP A 24 -3.99 8.33 10.90
CA ASP A 24 -3.53 9.36 10.00
C ASP A 24 -4.08 8.95 8.64
N ASP A 25 -5.36 9.26 8.41
CA ASP A 25 -6.01 9.29 7.12
C ASP A 25 -5.32 10.43 6.39
N GLY A 26 -4.11 10.15 5.90
CA GLY A 26 -3.37 10.97 4.97
C GLY A 26 -4.19 11.08 3.69
N ASP A 27 -5.21 11.92 3.74
CA ASP A 27 -5.91 12.51 2.61
C ASP A 27 -4.97 13.54 1.99
N ASP A 28 -3.93 13.05 1.33
CA ASP A 28 -3.28 13.82 0.27
C ASP A 28 -4.10 13.60 -1.01
N GLY A 29 -5.35 14.08 -0.96
CA GLY A 29 -6.21 14.27 -2.12
C GLY A 29 -5.59 15.32 -3.04
N ASN A 30 -4.48 15.00 -3.70
CA ASN A 30 -4.05 15.79 -4.84
C ASN A 30 -4.95 15.45 -6.03
N GLY A 31 -5.67 16.47 -6.47
CA GLY A 31 -6.72 16.41 -7.46
C GLY A 31 -6.29 15.78 -8.77
N ARG A 32 -7.33 15.34 -9.48
CA ARG A 32 -7.27 14.94 -10.88
C ARG A 32 -6.46 15.96 -11.70
N SER A 33 -5.70 15.43 -12.66
CA SER A 33 -5.06 16.10 -13.81
C SER A 33 -3.81 16.96 -13.55
N ALA A 34 -2.65 16.29 -13.56
CA ALA A 34 -1.40 16.74 -14.20
C ALA A 34 -0.40 15.56 -14.26
N GLN A 35 -0.80 14.46 -14.91
CA GLN A 35 0.13 13.41 -15.31
C GLN A 35 0.93 13.92 -16.50
N ASP A 36 2.27 13.85 -16.44
CA ASP A 36 3.04 13.22 -17.52
C ASP A 36 4.52 12.98 -17.13
N ASP A 37 5.22 13.89 -16.44
CA ASP A 37 6.67 13.68 -16.20
C ASP A 37 7.06 13.17 -14.80
N GLY A 38 6.42 13.69 -13.74
CA GLY A 38 6.77 13.34 -12.35
C GLY A 38 6.42 11.89 -11.96
N ASP A 39 5.43 11.31 -12.64
CA ASP A 39 5.00 9.94 -12.37
C ASP A 39 5.87 8.89 -13.08
N ALA A 40 6.52 9.22 -14.20
CA ALA A 40 7.40 8.28 -14.91
C ALA A 40 8.58 7.82 -14.03
N GLY A 41 9.18 8.74 -13.29
CA GLY A 41 10.25 8.41 -12.33
C GLY A 41 9.78 7.48 -11.20
N LEU A 42 8.57 7.70 -10.67
CA LEU A 42 7.99 6.86 -9.63
C LEU A 42 7.57 5.49 -10.15
N VAL A 43 7.02 5.42 -11.37
CA VAL A 43 6.68 4.16 -12.04
C VAL A 43 7.94 3.34 -12.30
N ALA A 44 9.03 3.97 -12.75
CA ALA A 44 10.32 3.31 -12.94
C ALA A 44 10.87 2.75 -11.62
N ALA A 45 10.86 3.53 -10.54
CA ALA A 45 11.29 3.08 -9.22
C ALA A 45 10.41 1.94 -8.68
N ALA A 46 9.10 2.00 -8.91
CA ALA A 46 8.18 0.92 -8.54
C ALA A 46 8.45 -0.37 -9.34
N ALA A 47 8.69 -0.26 -10.66
CA ALA A 47 9.04 -1.39 -11.51
C ALA A 47 10.33 -2.08 -11.03
N GLU A 48 11.37 -1.30 -10.77
CA GLU A 48 12.65 -1.80 -10.26
C GLU A 48 12.47 -2.55 -8.93
N LEU A 49 11.71 -2.00 -7.98
CA LEU A 49 11.44 -2.66 -6.70
C LEU A 49 10.65 -3.96 -6.87
N VAL A 50 9.57 -3.94 -7.66
CA VAL A 50 8.70 -5.10 -7.84
C VAL A 50 9.43 -6.23 -8.55
N VAL A 51 10.22 -5.91 -9.59
CA VAL A 51 10.96 -6.90 -10.37
C VAL A 51 12.17 -7.42 -9.59
N SER A 52 12.92 -6.57 -8.89
CA SER A 52 14.07 -7.02 -8.09
C SER A 52 13.65 -7.91 -6.91
N THR A 53 12.50 -7.63 -6.30
CA THR A 53 11.99 -8.41 -5.15
C THR A 53 11.07 -9.56 -5.56
N GLN A 54 10.62 -9.58 -6.82
CA GLN A 54 9.60 -10.51 -7.33
C GLN A 54 8.32 -10.52 -6.46
N PHE A 55 7.96 -9.36 -5.91
CA PHE A 55 6.84 -9.23 -4.99
C PHE A 55 5.95 -8.02 -5.33
N GLY A 56 4.73 -8.26 -5.82
CA GLY A 56 3.81 -7.19 -6.22
C GLY A 56 2.86 -6.73 -5.11
N SER A 57 3.33 -6.04 -4.07
CA SER A 57 2.46 -5.51 -2.99
C SER A 57 2.39 -3.98 -2.93
N THR A 58 1.18 -3.42 -2.81
CA THR A 58 0.94 -1.97 -2.61
C THR A 58 1.58 -1.48 -1.31
N SER A 59 1.43 -2.21 -0.20
CA SER A 59 2.03 -1.86 1.10
C SER A 59 3.56 -1.88 1.08
N MET A 60 4.18 -2.64 0.18
CA MET A 60 5.62 -2.57 -0.03
C MET A 60 6.01 -1.25 -0.72
N LEU A 61 5.30 -0.87 -1.78
CA LEU A 61 5.53 0.39 -2.48
C LEU A 61 5.31 1.61 -1.57
N GLN A 62 4.26 1.62 -0.76
CA GLN A 62 4.00 2.70 0.21
C GLN A 62 5.21 2.95 1.12
N ARG A 63 5.78 1.88 1.71
CA ARG A 63 6.91 1.97 2.64
C ARG A 63 8.22 2.31 1.95
N LYS A 64 8.47 1.72 0.79
CA LYS A 64 9.75 1.87 0.07
C LYS A 64 9.86 3.20 -0.66
N LEU A 65 8.78 3.66 -1.28
CA LEU A 65 8.73 4.91 -2.04
C LEU A 65 8.18 6.09 -1.23
N ARG A 66 7.75 5.85 0.02
CA ARG A 66 7.12 6.85 0.91
C ARG A 66 5.94 7.56 0.24
N VAL A 67 5.07 6.77 -0.39
CA VAL A 67 3.88 7.26 -1.10
C VAL A 67 2.60 6.85 -0.37
N GLY A 68 1.56 7.68 -0.48
CA GLY A 68 0.22 7.38 0.03
C GLY A 68 -0.45 6.19 -0.68
N PHE A 69 -1.52 5.67 -0.09
CA PHE A 69 -2.24 4.49 -0.59
C PHE A 69 -2.80 4.67 -2.01
N ALA A 70 -3.43 5.81 -2.28
CA ALA A 70 -3.98 6.12 -3.60
C ALA A 70 -2.90 6.09 -4.68
N LYS A 71 -1.73 6.68 -4.40
CA LYS A 71 -0.60 6.71 -5.31
C LYS A 71 0.03 5.33 -5.51
N ALA A 72 0.19 4.53 -4.45
CA ALA A 72 0.69 3.16 -4.56
C ALA A 72 -0.23 2.26 -5.40
N THR A 73 -1.54 2.44 -5.28
CA THR A 73 -2.54 1.74 -6.10
C THR A 73 -2.41 2.14 -7.56
N ALA A 74 -2.36 3.44 -7.85
CA ALA A 74 -2.16 3.95 -9.20
C ALA A 74 -0.84 3.45 -9.84
N LEU A 75 0.24 3.36 -9.06
CA LEU A 75 1.51 2.78 -9.52
C LEU A 75 1.34 1.30 -9.89
N MET A 76 0.64 0.50 -9.08
CA MET A 76 0.39 -0.91 -9.40
C MET A 76 -0.45 -1.09 -10.66
N ASP A 77 -1.45 -0.24 -10.86
CA ASP A 77 -2.28 -0.29 -12.05
C ASP A 77 -1.48 0.11 -13.30
N ARG A 78 -0.57 1.08 -13.18
CA ARG A 78 0.36 1.43 -14.26
C ARG A 78 1.32 0.29 -14.58
N LEU A 79 1.88 -0.38 -13.56
CA LEU A 79 2.74 -1.55 -13.75
C LEU A 79 1.98 -2.72 -14.42
N GLN A 80 0.70 -2.90 -14.11
CA GLN A 80 -0.13 -3.89 -14.78
C GLN A 80 -0.35 -3.53 -16.25
N ALA A 81 -0.63 -2.26 -16.56
CA ALA A 81 -0.79 -1.79 -17.94
C ALA A 81 0.48 -1.98 -18.79
N LEU A 82 1.66 -1.92 -18.16
CA LEU A 82 2.96 -2.18 -18.78
C LEU A 82 3.32 -3.67 -18.84
N GLY A 83 2.48 -4.56 -18.31
CA GLY A 83 2.74 -6.00 -18.29
C GLY A 83 3.79 -6.44 -17.27
N VAL A 84 4.16 -5.60 -16.30
CA VAL A 84 5.15 -5.92 -15.26
C VAL A 84 4.56 -6.82 -14.18
N VAL A 85 3.30 -6.57 -13.83
CA VAL A 85 2.53 -7.37 -12.86
C VAL A 85 1.24 -7.89 -13.48
N GLY A 86 0.77 -9.02 -12.96
CA GLY A 86 -0.51 -9.61 -13.30
C GLY A 86 -1.69 -8.87 -12.66
N PRO A 87 -2.92 -9.35 -12.92
CA PRO A 87 -4.13 -8.78 -12.34
C PRO A 87 -4.14 -8.88 -10.82
N ALA A 88 -4.97 -8.05 -10.18
CA ALA A 88 -5.21 -8.15 -8.75
C ALA A 88 -6.00 -9.43 -8.42
N GLU A 89 -5.49 -10.20 -7.45
CA GLU A 89 -6.15 -11.42 -6.94
C GLU A 89 -6.58 -11.18 -5.49
N GLY A 90 -7.76 -10.57 -5.33
CA GLY A 90 -8.31 -10.21 -4.02
C GLY A 90 -7.38 -9.26 -3.25
N SER A 91 -7.03 -9.64 -2.01
CA SER A 91 -6.12 -8.89 -1.14
C SER A 91 -4.66 -9.35 -1.23
N GLN A 92 -4.33 -10.30 -2.10
CA GLN A 92 -2.99 -10.85 -2.21
C GLN A 92 -2.07 -9.97 -3.06
N ALA A 93 -0.76 -10.22 -2.94
CA ALA A 93 0.23 -9.60 -3.80
C ALA A 93 0.02 -10.02 -5.26
N ARG A 94 0.18 -9.07 -6.18
CA ARG A 94 0.11 -9.34 -7.62
C ARG A 94 1.30 -10.18 -8.06
N LYS A 95 1.05 -11.13 -8.95
CA LYS A 95 2.10 -11.94 -9.58
C LYS A 95 3.02 -11.03 -10.41
N VAL A 96 4.33 -11.18 -10.26
CA VAL A 96 5.30 -10.48 -11.11
C VAL A 96 5.49 -11.28 -12.39
N LEU A 97 5.34 -10.62 -13.54
CA LEU A 97 5.44 -11.24 -14.87
C LEU A 97 6.80 -10.98 -15.53
N THR A 98 7.44 -9.86 -15.17
CA THR A 98 8.76 -9.47 -15.68
C THR A 98 9.87 -9.99 -14.77
N GLY A 99 10.84 -10.68 -15.36
CA GLY A 99 12.04 -11.13 -14.67
C GLY A 99 13.11 -10.03 -14.60
N PRO A 100 14.13 -10.18 -13.74
CA PRO A 100 15.22 -9.21 -13.61
C PRO A 100 15.98 -8.91 -14.92
N HIS A 101 16.06 -9.89 -15.83
CA HIS A 101 16.73 -9.73 -17.12
C HIS A 101 16.02 -8.77 -18.09
N ASP A 102 14.70 -8.60 -17.94
CA ASP A 102 13.89 -7.73 -18.80
C ASP A 102 13.68 -6.34 -18.19
N LEU A 103 14.22 -6.09 -16.99
CA LEU A 103 14.01 -4.85 -16.25
C LEU A 103 14.52 -3.63 -17.04
N ASP A 104 15.73 -3.72 -17.62
CA ASP A 104 16.33 -2.60 -18.36
C ASP A 104 15.45 -2.16 -19.53
N ARG A 105 14.84 -3.12 -20.24
CA ARG A 105 13.90 -2.85 -21.33
C ARG A 105 12.65 -2.12 -20.82
N VAL A 106 12.07 -2.59 -19.72
CA VAL A 106 10.89 -1.97 -19.12
C VAL A 106 11.19 -0.54 -18.64
N LEU A 107 12.37 -0.32 -18.04
CA LEU A 107 12.78 1.00 -17.58
C LEU A 107 13.01 1.97 -18.74
N ALA A 108 13.56 1.51 -19.86
CA ALA A 108 13.68 2.31 -21.08
C ALA A 108 12.31 2.75 -21.61
N GLU A 109 11.35 1.81 -21.69
CA GLU A 109 9.99 2.08 -22.13
C GLU A 109 9.27 3.10 -21.23
N ILE A 110 9.43 2.98 -19.90
CA ILE A 110 8.83 3.92 -18.94
C ILE A 110 9.44 5.32 -19.06
N ARG A 111 10.74 5.42 -19.33
CA ARG A 111 11.47 6.70 -19.40
C ARG A 111 11.42 7.35 -20.78
N GLY A 112 10.83 6.69 -21.78
CA GLY A 112 10.68 7.23 -23.14
C GLY A 112 12.00 7.36 -23.91
N HIS A 113 12.97 6.46 -23.65
CA HIS A 113 14.28 6.45 -24.31
C HIS A 113 14.46 5.23 -25.22
#